data_AF-A0A7C1BL19-F1
#
_entry.id   AF-A0A7C1BL19-F1
#
_cell.length_a   1.000
_cell.length_b   1.000
_cell.length_c   1.000
_cell.angle_alpha   90.00
_cell.angle_beta   90.00
_cell.angle_gamma   90.00
#
_symmetry.space_group_name_H-M   'P 1'
#
loop_
_entity.id
_entity.type
_entity.pdbx_description
1 polymer ?
#
loop_
_entity_poly.entity_id
_entity_poly.type
_entity_poly.pdbx_seq_one_letter_code
_entity_poly.pdbx_strand_id
1 'polypeptide(L)' 'MGLTRDVVIYIVISICLILSHYVIPYTILKGPRGFTLFLFWSLLVLAWIVTTIVFVERRWFK' A
#
# COMPACT_ATOMS: atom_id res chain seq x y z
N MET A 1 -22.23 4.71 -13.25
CA MET A 1 -21.48 3.50 -12.86
C MET A 1 -21.23 3.55 -11.36
N GLY A 2 -21.97 2.77 -10.57
CA GLY A 2 -21.77 2.75 -9.11
C GLY A 2 -20.40 2.15 -8.76
N LEU A 3 -19.77 2.64 -7.70
CA LEU A 3 -18.56 2.02 -7.16
C LEU A 3 -18.87 0.57 -6.78
N THR A 4 -18.24 -0.39 -7.44
CA THR A 4 -18.30 -1.78 -7.01
C THR A 4 -17.53 -1.95 -5.70
N ARG A 5 -17.93 -2.91 -4.87
CA ARG A 5 -17.32 -3.19 -3.57
C ARG A 5 -15.80 -3.37 -3.67
N ASP A 6 -15.33 -3.99 -4.75
CA ASP A 6 -13.91 -4.20 -5.03
C ASP A 6 -13.14 -2.88 -5.22
N VAL A 7 -13.76 -1.87 -5.84
CA VAL A 7 -13.17 -0.54 -6.03
C VAL A 7 -13.09 0.22 -4.70
N VAL A 8 -14.13 0.12 -3.86
CA VAL A 8 -14.11 0.73 -2.51
C VAL A 8 -12.99 0.11 -1.68
N ILE A 9 -12.86 -1.22 -1.67
CA ILE A 9 -11.80 -1.92 -0.94
C ILE A 9 -10.42 -1.48 -1.44
N TYR A 10 -10.22 -1.40 -2.75
CA TYR A 10 -8.96 -0.92 -3.34
C TYR A 10 -8.62 0.51 -2.93
N ILE A 11 -9.60 1.42 -2.95
CA ILE A 11 -9.42 2.82 -2.51
C ILE A 11 -9.02 2.87 -1.03
N VAL A 12 -9.72 2.12 -0.16
CA VAL A 12 -9.42 2.09 1.28
C VAL A 12 -7.99 1.56 1.53
N ILE A 13 -7.60 0.46 0.89
CA ILE A 13 -6.24 -0.08 1.05
C ILE A 13 -5.19 0.89 0.50
N SER A 14 -5.46 1.56 -0.62
CA SER A 14 -4.56 2.57 -1.20
C SER A 14 -4.36 3.75 -0.25
N ILE A 15 -5.43 4.24 0.38
CA ILE A 15 -5.35 5.30 1.40
C ILE A 15 -4.51 4.83 2.58
N CYS A 16 -4.73 3.61 3.08
CA CYS A 16 -3.93 3.05 4.18
C CYS A 16 -2.44 2.93 3.82
N LEU A 17 -2.11 2.53 2.60
CA LEU A 17 -0.72 2.45 2.11
C LEU A 17 -0.07 3.83 2.02
N ILE A 18 -0.79 4.83 1.50
CA ILE A 18 -0.32 6.23 1.44
C ILE A 18 -0.11 6.76 2.86
N LEU A 19 -1.04 6.55 3.79
CA LEU A 19 -0.88 6.97 5.18
C LEU A 19 0.34 6.28 5.81
N SER A 20 0.50 4.98 5.61
CA SER A 20 1.65 4.23 6.13
C SER A 20 2.98 4.77 5.59
N HIS A 21 3.03 5.10 4.30
CA HIS A 21 4.18 5.68 3.61
C HIS A 21 4.66 7.01 4.21
N TYR A 22 3.74 7.85 4.72
CA TYR A 22 4.09 9.16 5.29
C TYR A 22 4.10 9.18 6.82
N VAL A 23 3.32 8.34 7.48
CA VAL A 23 3.24 8.33 8.94
C VAL A 23 4.42 7.54 9.50
N ILE A 24 4.60 6.28 9.08
CA ILE A 24 5.55 5.37 9.73
C ILE A 24 7.01 5.86 9.64
N PRO A 25 7.54 6.28 8.48
CA PRO A 25 8.93 6.71 8.40
C PRO A 25 9.17 8.05 9.13
N TYR A 26 8.18 8.95 9.13
CA TYR A 26 8.34 10.31 9.66
C TYR A 26 7.86 10.46 11.12
N THR A 27 7.11 9.50 11.68
CA THR A 27 6.66 9.52 13.08
C THR A 27 7.30 8.44 13.93
N ILE A 28 7.37 7.20 13.45
CA ILE A 28 7.82 6.03 14.23
C ILE A 28 9.33 5.79 14.04
N LEU A 29 9.81 5.90 12.81
CA LEU A 29 11.21 5.64 12.47
C LEU A 29 12.09 6.90 12.52
N LYS A 30 11.70 7.92 13.30
CA LYS A 30 12.49 9.17 13.48
C LYS A 30 13.91 8.85 13.97
N GLY A 31 14.88 8.81 13.06
CA GLY A 31 16.30 8.62 13.36
C GLY A 31 17.08 7.83 12.31
N PRO A 32 18.43 7.80 12.39
CA PRO A 32 19.27 7.10 11.43
C PRO A 32 19.19 5.59 11.65
N ARG A 33 18.18 4.95 11.05
CA ARG A 33 18.02 3.49 10.98
C ARG A 33 17.97 3.07 9.52
N GLY A 34 19.08 3.22 8.81
CA GLY A 34 19.17 2.99 7.36
C GLY A 34 18.59 1.64 6.91
N PHE A 35 18.90 0.57 7.64
CA PHE A 35 18.38 -0.76 7.32
C PHE A 35 16.88 -0.94 7.63
N THR A 36 16.39 -0.39 8.74
CA THR A 36 14.97 -0.47 9.11
C THR A 36 14.10 0.33 8.15
N LEU A 37 14.57 1.52 7.75
CA LEU A 37 13.89 2.35 6.77
C LEU A 37 13.86 1.65 5.41
N PHE A 38 15.00 1.10 4.96
CA PHE A 38 15.08 0.30 3.74
C PHE A 38 14.09 -0.87 3.73
N LEU A 39 14.09 -1.69 4.78
CA LEU A 39 13.15 -2.81 4.91
C LEU A 39 11.69 -2.37 4.88
N PHE A 40 11.37 -1.27 5.58
CA PHE A 40 10.02 -0.71 5.58
C PHE A 40 9.58 -0.34 4.16
N TRP A 41 10.42 0.41 3.43
CA TRP A 41 10.14 0.79 2.05
C TRP A 41 10.00 -0.42 1.12
N SER A 42 10.87 -1.43 1.25
CA SER A 42 10.80 -2.67 0.46
C SER A 42 9.49 -3.42 0.70
N LEU A 43 9.08 -3.57 1.97
CA LEU A 43 7.83 -4.26 2.32
C LEU A 43 6.60 -3.45 1.87
N LEU A 44 6.64 -2.13 1.97
CA LEU A 44 5.57 -1.25 1.50
C LEU A 44 5.36 -1.38 -0.02
N VAL A 45 6.45 -1.38 -0.80
CA VAL A 45 6.40 -1.60 -2.25
C VAL A 45 5.88 -2.99 -2.58
N LEU A 46 6.32 -4.03 -1.86
CA LEU A 46 5.81 -5.39 -2.04
C LEU A 46 4.30 -5.47 -1.79
N ALA A 47 3.83 -4.85 -0.71
CA ALA A 47 2.40 -4.78 -0.39
C ALA A 47 1.60 -4.08 -1.49
N TRP A 48 2.12 -2.98 -2.05
CA TRP A 48 1.53 -2.27 -3.19
C TRP A 48 1.46 -3.12 -4.47
N ILE A 49 2.53 -3.85 -4.79
CA ILE A 49 2.57 -4.77 -5.94
C ILE A 49 1.48 -5.84 -5.79
N VAL A 50 1.40 -6.49 -4.62
CA VAL A 50 0.38 -7.52 -4.35
C VAL A 50 -1.02 -6.95 -4.48
N THR A 51 -1.28 -5.76 -3.91
CA THR A 51 -2.62 -5.15 -4.03
C THR A 51 -2.98 -4.83 -5.47
N THR A 52 -2.02 -4.30 -6.23
CA THR A 52 -2.22 -3.95 -7.64
C THR A 52 -2.47 -5.20 -8.49
N ILE A 53 -1.68 -6.27 -8.31
CA ILE A 53 -1.88 -7.54 -9.03
C ILE A 53 -3.25 -8.13 -8.73
N VAL A 54 -3.61 -8.24 -7.44
CA VAL A 54 -4.93 -8.80 -7.05
C VAL A 54 -6.08 -7.98 -7.60
N PHE A 55 -5.97 -6.65 -7.62
CA PHE A 55 -6.98 -5.78 -8.18
C PHE A 55 -7.08 -5.91 -9.71
N VAL A 56 -5.94 -5.94 -10.40
CA VAL A 56 -5.88 -6.12 -11.86
C VAL A 56 -6.43 -7.49 -12.24
N GLU A 57 -6.02 -8.58 -11.60
CA GLU A 57 -6.53 -9.92 -11.87
C GLU A 57 -8.04 -10.00 -11.67
N ARG A 58 -8.54 -9.50 -10.54
CA ARG A 58 -9.99 -9.51 -10.25
C ARG A 58 -10.83 -8.68 -11.20
N ARG A 59 -10.24 -7.68 -11.88
CA ARG A 59 -10.94 -6.78 -12.79
C ARG A 59 -10.75 -7.15 -14.26
N TRP A 60 -9.64 -7.78 -14.62
CA TRP A 60 -9.31 -8.16 -15.98
C TRP A 60 -9.76 -9.58 -16.34
N PHE A 61 -9.83 -10.49 -15.37
CA PHE A 61 -10.34 -11.85 -15.56
C PHE A 61 -11.83 -12.00 -15.18
N LYS A 62 -12.53 -10.89 -14.96
CA LYS A 62 -14.01 -10.82 -14.87
C LYS A 62 -14.55 -10.20 -16.15
#